data_AF-A0A0M3TAX0-F1
#
_entry.id   AF-A0A0M3TAX0-F1
#
_cell.length_a   1.000
_cell.length_b   1.000
_cell.length_c   1.000
_cell.angle_alpha   90.00
_cell.angle_beta   90.00
_cell.angle_gamma   90.00
#
_symmetry.space_group_name_H-M   'P 1'
#
loop_
_entity.id
_entity.type
_entity.pdbx_description
1 polymer ?
#
loop_
_entity_poly.entity_id
_entity_poly.type
_entity_poly.pdbx_seq_one_letter_code
_entity_poly.pdbx_strand_id
1 'polypeptide(L)' 'MSSLSYRSSRPDGWVQPRPHVDASLRRMKHGPIQPMEQPGFFARLLGGR' A
#
# COMPACT_ATOMS: atom_id res chain seq x y z
N MET A 1 5.91 39.56 14.27
CA MET A 1 6.38 38.16 14.26
C MET A 1 5.73 37.46 13.07
N SER A 2 6.51 36.97 12.11
CA SER A 2 5.97 36.25 10.96
C SER A 2 5.48 34.87 11.39
N SER A 3 4.18 34.60 11.19
CA SER A 3 3.55 33.29 11.34
C SER A 3 4.13 32.31 10.32
N LEU A 4 5.11 31.51 10.75
CA LEU A 4 5.60 30.37 9.97
C LEU A 4 4.57 29.25 10.06
N SER A 5 3.68 29.18 9.07
CA SER A 5 2.80 28.03 8.92
C SER A 5 3.58 26.87 8.29
N TYR A 6 3.92 25.87 9.10
CA TYR A 6 4.48 24.61 8.61
C TYR A 6 3.34 23.76 8.03
N ARG A 7 3.08 23.89 6.72
CA ARG A 7 2.22 22.97 5.96
C ARG A 7 3.06 21.80 5.46
N SER A 8 3.29 20.79 6.29
CA SER A 8 3.72 19.49 5.75
C SER A 8 2.51 18.67 5.35
N SER A 9 2.50 18.17 4.12
CA SER A 9 1.57 17.12 3.68
C SER A 9 1.85 15.76 4.32
N ARG A 10 2.85 15.66 5.19
CA ARG A 10 3.17 14.43 5.89
C ARG A 10 2.00 14.08 6.82
N PRO A 11 1.42 12.86 6.69
CA PRO A 11 0.36 12.44 7.58
C PRO A 11 0.87 12.49 9.02
N ASP A 12 0.08 13.09 9.90
CA ASP A 12 0.40 13.18 11.32
C ASP A 12 0.55 11.77 11.90
N GLY A 13 1.60 11.56 12.72
CA GLY A 13 1.96 10.25 13.27
C GLY A 13 0.92 9.66 14.21
N TRP A 14 -0.06 10.46 14.64
CA TRP A 14 -1.19 10.05 15.47
C TRP A 14 -2.37 9.51 14.64
N VAL A 15 -2.37 9.72 13.33
CA VAL A 15 -3.45 9.26 12.45
C VAL A 15 -3.35 7.75 12.25
N GLN A 16 -4.41 7.05 12.64
CA GLN A 16 -4.59 5.64 12.34
C GLN A 16 -5.55 5.46 11.15
N PRO A 17 -5.26 4.54 10.21
CA PRO A 17 -4.10 3.64 10.19
C PRO A 17 -2.82 4.35 9.73
N ARG A 18 -1.70 4.10 10.42
CA ARG A 18 -0.39 4.54 9.93
C ARG A 18 -0.10 3.88 8.58
N PRO A 19 0.40 4.63 7.57
CA PRO A 19 0.85 4.02 6.34
C PRO A 19 2.02 3.06 6.63
N HIS A 20 2.03 1.92 5.95
CA HIS A 20 3.11 0.94 6.10
C HIS A 20 4.42 1.54 5.60
N VAL A 21 5.38 1.71 6.51
CA VAL A 21 6.73 2.19 6.17
C VAL A 21 7.54 1.09 5.47
N ASP A 22 7.28 -0.18 5.84
CA ASP A 22 7.94 -1.35 5.29
C ASP A 22 6.99 -2.15 4.37
N ALA A 23 7.54 -2.66 3.27
CA ALA A 23 6.89 -3.58 2.37
C ALA A 23 6.46 -4.89 3.06
N SER A 24 7.21 -5.36 4.07
CA SER A 24 6.87 -6.57 4.83
C SER A 24 5.55 -6.39 5.61
N LEU A 25 5.40 -5.27 6.31
CA LEU A 25 4.20 -4.90 7.07
C LEU A 25 2.99 -4.74 6.15
N ARG A 26 3.19 -4.13 4.99
CA ARG A 26 2.16 -4.05 3.94
C ARG A 26 1.73 -5.44 3.50
N ARG A 27 2.68 -6.32 3.20
CA ARG A 27 2.42 -7.70 2.76
C ARG A 27 1.70 -8.52 3.83
N MET A 28 2.05 -8.37 5.11
CA MET A 28 1.35 -9.05 6.20
C MET A 28 -0.10 -8.60 6.32
N LYS A 29 -0.39 -7.29 6.13
CA LYS A 29 -1.75 -6.75 6.24
C LYS A 29 -2.61 -7.00 5.00
N HIS A 30 -2.03 -6.89 3.80
CA HIS A 30 -2.78 -6.87 2.53
C HIS A 30 -2.54 -8.09 1.64
N GLY A 31 -1.57 -8.95 1.98
CA GLY A 31 -1.15 -10.06 1.15
C GLY A 31 -0.24 -9.64 -0.02
N PRO A 32 -0.02 -10.55 -0.98
CA PRO A 32 0.79 -10.29 -2.16
C PRO A 32 0.10 -9.30 -3.12
N ILE A 33 0.91 -8.56 -3.87
CA ILE A 33 0.41 -7.67 -4.93
C ILE A 33 -0.22 -8.52 -6.02
N GLN A 34 -1.46 -8.20 -6.37
CA GLN A 34 -2.17 -8.85 -7.47
C GLN A 34 -1.85 -8.14 -8.79
N PRO A 35 -1.75 -8.88 -9.92
CA PRO A 35 -1.62 -8.27 -11.23
C PRO A 35 -2.84 -7.39 -11.54
N MET A 36 -2.61 -6.31 -12.29
CA MET A 36 -3.69 -5.41 -12.71
C MET A 36 -4.62 -6.09 -13.73
N GLU A 37 -4.04 -6.91 -14.62
CA GLU A 37 -4.80 -7.75 -15.54
C GLU A 37 -5.24 -9.02 -14.82
N GLN A 38 -6.55 -9.27 -14.81
CA GLN A 38 -7.06 -10.49 -14.21
C GLN A 38 -6.81 -11.67 -15.15
N PRO A 39 -6.09 -12.72 -14.70
CA PRO A 39 -5.94 -13.92 -15.51
C PRO A 39 -7.32 -14.54 -15.76
N GLY A 40 -7.62 -14.84 -17.02
CA GLY A 40 -8.82 -15.56 -17.42
C GLY A 40 -8.86 -16.98 -16.85
N PHE A 41 -10.01 -17.66 -16.98
CA PHE A 41 -10.22 -19.00 -16.41
C PHE A 41 -9.10 -19.99 -16.78
N PHE A 42 -8.72 -20.06 -18.06
CA PHE A 42 -7.66 -20.95 -18.51
C PHE A 42 -6.26 -20.53 -18.04
N ALA A 43 -5.99 -19.23 -17.90
CA ALA A 43 -4.72 -18.75 -17.37
C ALA A 43 -4.55 -19.11 -15.88
N ARG A 44 -5.65 -19.12 -15.10
CA ARG A 44 -5.64 -19.59 -13.71
C ARG A 44 -5.48 -21.10 -13.60
N LEU A 45 -6.07 -21.86 -14.54
CA LEU A 45 -6.07 -23.33 -14.50
C LEU A 45 -4.78 -23.96 -15.05
N LEU A 46 -4.17 -23.34 -16.06
CA LEU A 46 -3.02 -23.91 -16.79
C LEU A 46 -1.70 -23.18 -16.52
N GLY A 47 -1.72 -21.98 -15.92
CA GLY A 47 -0.53 -21.15 -15.65
C GLY A 47 0.29 -21.59 -14.43
N GLY A 48 0.47 -22.89 -14.25
CA GLY A 48 1.17 -23.46 -13.09
C GLY A 48 2.67 -23.11 -13.05
N ARG A 49 2.99 -22.15 -12.17
CA ARG A 49 4.29 -21.66 -11.69
C ARG A 49 4.95 -20.56 -12.51
#